data_AF-A0A536X401-F1
#
_entry.id   AF-A0A536X401-F1
#
_cell.length_a   1.000
_cell.length_b   1.000
_cell.length_c   1.000
_cell.angle_alpha   90.00
_cell.angle_beta   90.00
_cell.angle_gamma   90.00
#
_symmetry.space_group_name_H-M   'P 1'
#
loop_
_entity.id
_entity.type
_entity.pdbx_description
1 polymer ?
#
loop_
_entity_poly.entity_id
_entity_poly.type
_entity_poly.pdbx_seq_one_letter_code
_entity_poly.pdbx_strand_id
1 'polypeptide(L)'
;DAVPYPSGCENITPAYRKLVGLNLLRGFRSRVWELLGNVKGCTHLTEMLAGLPTAAIQTFAGETQEEREDGGKPFQLDQCHALETSTDTVKVWYPKWYRGKAA
;
A
#
# COMPACT_ATOMS: atom_id res chain seq x y z
N ASP A 1 3.95 10.22 25.38
CA ASP A 1 2.73 9.78 24.68
C ASP A 1 1.51 10.49 25.20
N ALA A 2 0.82 11.23 24.33
CA ALA A 2 -0.43 11.91 24.65
C ALA A 2 -1.58 11.13 24.01
N VAL A 3 -2.51 10.63 24.82
CA VAL A 3 -3.75 9.99 24.37
C VAL A 3 -4.96 10.77 24.88
N PRO A 4 -6.09 10.80 24.13
CA PRO A 4 -7.29 11.51 24.59
C PRO A 4 -7.94 10.90 25.83
N TYR A 5 -7.79 9.58 26.03
CA TYR A 5 -8.37 8.84 27.15
C TYR A 5 -7.30 7.97 27.81
N PRO A 6 -6.56 8.52 28.81
CA PRO A 6 -5.55 7.78 29.56
C PRO A 6 -6.14 6.53 30.21
N SER A 7 -5.35 5.47 30.31
CA SER A 7 -5.70 4.10 30.73
C SER A 7 -6.74 3.38 29.87
N GLY A 8 -7.33 4.04 28.86
CA GLY A 8 -8.30 3.44 27.94
C GLY A 8 -7.68 3.16 26.57
N CYS A 9 -7.09 4.18 25.96
CA CYS A 9 -6.59 4.11 24.58
C CYS A 9 -5.40 3.17 24.43
N GLU A 10 -4.46 3.16 25.37
CA GLU A 10 -3.21 2.41 25.30
C GLU A 10 -3.40 0.90 25.55
N ASN A 11 -4.45 0.51 26.27
CA ASN A 11 -4.72 -0.90 26.62
C ASN A 11 -5.04 -1.78 25.41
N ILE A 12 -5.48 -1.20 24.30
CA ILE A 12 -5.84 -1.95 23.09
C ILE A 12 -4.63 -2.33 22.23
N THR A 13 -3.44 -1.80 22.52
CA THR A 13 -2.21 -2.03 21.74
C THR A 13 -1.94 -3.51 21.40
N PRO A 14 -2.13 -4.49 22.32
CA PRO A 14 -1.91 -5.91 22.00
C PRO A 14 -2.81 -6.44 20.86
N ALA A 15 -4.02 -5.90 20.69
CA ALA A 15 -4.94 -6.33 19.63
C ALA A 15 -4.39 -6.03 18.22
N TYR A 16 -3.61 -4.95 18.08
CA TYR A 16 -3.05 -4.53 16.79
C TYR A 16 -1.94 -5.45 16.29
N ARG A 17 -1.42 -6.37 17.11
CA ARG A 17 -0.50 -7.43 16.64
C ARG A 17 -1.14 -8.32 15.57
N LYS A 18 -2.47 -8.39 15.50
CA LYS A 18 -3.23 -9.09 14.45
C LYS A 18 -2.99 -8.54 13.04
N LEU A 19 -2.44 -7.33 12.92
CA LEU A 19 -2.05 -6.75 11.62
C LEU A 19 -0.78 -7.41 11.04
N VAL A 20 0.05 -8.02 11.88
CA VAL A 20 1.30 -8.67 11.43
C VAL A 20 0.94 -9.85 10.52
N GLY A 21 1.53 -9.86 9.33
CA GLY A 21 1.27 -10.88 8.31
C GLY A 21 0.14 -10.55 7.34
N LEU A 22 -0.60 -9.45 7.53
CA LEU A 22 -1.56 -9.00 6.52
C LEU A 22 -0.84 -8.51 5.25
N ASN A 23 -1.41 -8.82 4.10
CA ASN A 23 -0.89 -8.39 2.81
C ASN A 23 -1.48 -7.02 2.43
N LEU A 24 -0.62 -6.00 2.26
CA LEU A 24 -1.04 -4.65 1.89
C LEU A 24 -1.72 -4.58 0.52
N LEU A 25 -1.32 -5.43 -0.43
CA LEU A 25 -1.84 -5.43 -1.81
C LEU A 25 -3.09 -6.31 -1.98
N ARG A 26 -3.33 -7.27 -1.09
CA ARG A 26 -4.38 -8.28 -1.24
C ARG A 26 -5.35 -8.27 -0.07
N GLY A 27 -6.45 -7.53 -0.25
CA GLY A 27 -7.59 -7.55 0.66
C GLY A 27 -7.39 -6.83 1.99
N PHE A 28 -6.26 -6.12 2.19
CA PHE A 28 -5.88 -5.49 3.45
C PHE A 28 -7.05 -4.82 4.20
N ARG A 29 -7.75 -3.89 3.55
CA ARG A 29 -8.85 -3.12 4.15
C ARG A 29 -9.96 -4.01 4.73
N SER A 30 -10.34 -5.06 3.99
CA SER A 30 -11.36 -6.00 4.43
C SER A 30 -10.89 -6.82 5.63
N ARG A 31 -9.63 -7.28 5.66
CA ARG A 31 -9.08 -8.06 6.79
C ARG A 31 -8.92 -7.18 8.03
N VAL A 32 -8.47 -5.94 7.87
CA VAL A 32 -8.40 -4.97 8.98
C VAL A 32 -9.79 -4.77 9.60
N TRP A 33 -10.83 -4.56 8.78
CA TRP A 33 -12.20 -4.41 9.27
C TRP A 33 -12.72 -5.66 10.00
N GLU A 34 -12.42 -6.86 9.51
CA GLU A 34 -12.81 -8.12 10.15
C GLU A 34 -12.18 -8.26 11.55
N LEU A 35 -10.89 -7.91 11.67
CA LEU A 35 -10.09 -8.11 12.87
C LEU A 35 -10.29 -7.00 13.93
N LEU A 36 -10.46 -5.76 13.48
CA LEU A 36 -10.36 -4.53 14.30
C LEU A 36 -11.53 -3.55 14.09
N GLY A 37 -12.57 -3.94 13.36
CA GLY A 37 -13.76 -3.10 13.18
C GLY A 37 -14.55 -2.88 14.47
N ASN A 38 -15.22 -1.73 14.56
CA ASN A 38 -16.05 -1.32 15.71
C ASN A 38 -15.26 -1.39 17.02
N VAL A 39 -15.85 -1.94 18.08
CA VAL A 39 -15.24 -2.06 19.42
C VAL A 39 -14.02 -2.99 19.50
N LYS A 40 -13.69 -3.72 18.43
CA LYS A 40 -12.49 -4.57 18.38
C LYS A 40 -11.21 -3.75 18.13
N GLY A 41 -11.34 -2.50 17.73
CA GLY A 41 -10.26 -1.58 17.45
C GLY A 41 -10.63 -0.13 17.77
N CYS A 42 -9.81 0.80 17.30
CA CYS A 42 -10.09 2.23 17.38
C CYS A 42 -10.51 2.69 15.99
N THR A 43 -11.67 3.34 15.87
CA THR A 43 -12.18 3.81 14.58
C THR A 43 -11.16 4.67 13.85
N HIS A 44 -10.54 5.64 14.52
CA HIS A 44 -9.54 6.52 13.89
C HIS A 44 -8.32 5.74 13.34
N LEU A 45 -7.83 4.71 14.06
CA LEU A 45 -6.71 3.91 13.57
C LEU A 45 -7.15 3.03 12.40
N THR A 46 -8.34 2.45 12.48
CA THR A 46 -8.90 1.59 11.41
C THR A 46 -9.13 2.40 10.13
N GLU A 47 -9.60 3.64 10.23
CA GLU A 47 -9.73 4.57 9.11
C GLU A 47 -8.37 4.98 8.53
N MET A 48 -7.38 5.31 9.37
CA MET A 48 -6.02 5.62 8.91
C MET A 48 -5.37 4.43 8.19
N LEU A 49 -5.51 3.22 8.74
CA LEU A 49 -5.00 1.98 8.13
C LEU A 49 -5.61 1.73 6.76
N ALA A 50 -6.81 2.25 6.49
CA ALA A 50 -7.43 2.10 5.19
C ALA A 50 -6.57 2.71 4.06
N GLY A 51 -5.87 3.83 4.34
CA GLY A 51 -4.96 4.50 3.41
C GLY A 51 -3.52 3.95 3.39
N LEU A 52 -3.16 3.09 4.36
CA LEU A 52 -1.78 2.60 4.52
C LEU A 52 -1.22 1.89 3.28
N PRO A 53 -1.96 1.02 2.56
CA PRO A 53 -1.42 0.37 1.36
C PRO A 53 -0.93 1.37 0.31
N THR A 54 -1.69 2.43 0.05
CA THR A 54 -1.31 3.46 -0.93
C THR A 54 -0.06 4.19 -0.46
N ALA A 55 -0.01 4.61 0.81
CA ALA A 55 1.14 5.31 1.37
C ALA A 55 2.41 4.46 1.24
N ALA A 56 2.35 3.19 1.63
CA ALA A 56 3.48 2.27 1.51
C ALA A 56 3.95 2.12 0.06
N ILE A 57 3.03 1.85 -0.87
CA ILE A 57 3.36 1.71 -2.30
C ILE A 57 4.03 2.97 -2.84
N GLN A 58 3.49 4.15 -2.57
CA GLN A 58 4.01 5.40 -3.11
C GLN A 58 5.36 5.78 -2.49
N THR A 59 5.58 5.46 -1.21
CA THR A 59 6.90 5.62 -0.58
C THR A 59 7.94 4.71 -1.24
N PHE A 60 7.62 3.42 -1.47
CA PHE A 60 8.58 2.49 -2.07
C PHE A 60 8.78 2.69 -3.57
N ALA A 61 7.77 3.17 -4.30
CA ALA A 61 7.84 3.42 -5.74
C ALA A 61 9.01 4.36 -6.11
N GLY A 62 9.25 5.40 -5.30
CA GLY A 62 10.36 6.33 -5.50
C GLY A 62 11.75 5.78 -5.14
N GLU A 63 11.83 4.67 -4.39
CA GLU A 63 13.09 4.06 -3.95
C GLU A 63 13.44 2.78 -4.74
N THR A 64 12.53 2.29 -5.57
CA THR A 64 12.72 1.03 -6.29
C THR A 64 13.54 1.25 -7.56
N GLN A 65 14.51 0.37 -7.82
CA GLN A 65 15.30 0.37 -9.05
C GLN A 65 14.42 0.21 -10.30
N GLU A 66 14.88 0.74 -11.44
CA GLU A 66 14.20 0.62 -12.74
C GLU A 66 14.14 -0.83 -13.27
N GLU A 67 14.78 -1.76 -12.60
CA GLU A 67 14.75 -3.19 -12.85
C GLU A 67 14.72 -3.92 -11.51
N ARG A 68 13.84 -4.92 -11.38
CA ARG A 68 13.83 -5.81 -10.22
C ARG A 68 15.07 -6.72 -10.28
N GLU A 69 15.51 -7.24 -9.14
CA GLU A 69 16.68 -8.13 -9.08
C GLU A 69 16.57 -9.37 -10.00
N ASP A 70 15.34 -9.79 -10.31
CA ASP A 70 15.04 -10.90 -11.24
C ASP A 70 15.06 -10.49 -12.72
N GLY A 71 15.50 -9.27 -13.05
CA GLY A 71 15.44 -8.70 -14.39
C GLY A 71 14.01 -8.31 -14.82
N GLY A 72 13.06 -8.31 -13.88
CA GLY A 72 11.66 -8.04 -14.14
C GLY A 72 11.30 -6.56 -14.11
N LYS A 73 10.16 -6.25 -14.72
CA LYS A 73 9.57 -4.91 -14.75
C LYS A 73 9.32 -4.38 -13.31
N PRO A 74 9.63 -3.11 -13.00
CA PRO A 74 9.30 -2.49 -11.72
C PRO A 74 7.83 -2.61 -11.35
N PHE A 75 7.57 -2.76 -10.05
CA PHE A 75 6.23 -2.94 -9.51
C PHE A 75 5.25 -1.83 -9.93
N GLN A 76 5.71 -0.58 -9.96
CA GLN A 76 4.90 0.60 -10.26
C GLN A 76 4.33 0.66 -11.69
N LEU A 77 4.94 -0.02 -12.65
CA LEU A 77 4.46 -0.04 -14.04
C LEU A 77 3.21 -0.92 -14.17
N ASP A 78 2.24 -0.48 -14.98
CA ASP A 78 0.87 -1.02 -15.10
C ASP A 78 0.03 -0.99 -13.80
N GLN A 79 0.39 -0.16 -12.81
CA GLN A 79 -0.40 0.02 -11.57
C GLN A 79 -1.25 1.30 -11.58
N CYS A 80 -0.98 2.23 -12.48
CA CYS A 80 -1.78 3.44 -12.66
C CYS A 80 -1.84 3.83 -14.14
N HIS A 81 -2.80 4.67 -14.48
CA HIS A 81 -3.02 5.09 -15.86
C HIS A 81 -1.78 5.74 -16.51
N ALA A 82 -1.02 6.55 -15.76
CA ALA A 82 0.17 7.21 -16.30
C ALA A 82 1.32 6.21 -16.58
N LEU A 83 1.42 5.14 -15.79
CA LEU A 83 2.51 4.16 -15.88
C LEU A 83 2.11 2.88 -16.61
N GLU A 84 1.03 2.89 -17.37
CA GLU A 84 0.68 1.80 -18.28
C GLU A 84 1.72 1.72 -19.42
N THR A 85 2.18 0.51 -19.72
CA THR A 85 3.38 0.26 -20.53
C THR A 85 3.24 0.62 -22.01
N SER A 86 2.06 1.03 -22.47
CA SER A 86 1.81 1.56 -23.82
C SER A 86 1.74 3.08 -23.90
N THR A 87 1.80 3.80 -22.76
CA THR A 87 1.70 5.27 -22.74
C THR A 87 2.98 5.97 -23.19
N ASP A 88 2.84 7.21 -23.66
CA ASP A 88 3.97 8.09 -23.97
C ASP A 88 4.79 8.42 -22.72
N THR A 89 4.18 8.41 -21.52
CA THR A 89 4.90 8.57 -20.25
C THR A 89 5.93 7.45 -20.08
N VAL A 90 5.55 6.18 -20.26
CA VAL A 90 6.49 5.05 -20.15
C VAL A 90 7.52 5.09 -21.29
N LYS A 91 7.13 5.52 -22.50
CA LYS A 91 8.08 5.71 -23.61
C LYS A 91 9.21 6.68 -23.26
N VAL A 92 8.89 7.77 -22.55
CA VAL A 92 9.87 8.81 -22.16
C VAL A 92 10.69 8.38 -20.94
N TRP A 93 10.02 7.92 -19.88
CA TRP A 93 10.64 7.73 -18.56
C TRP A 93 11.12 6.30 -18.29
N TYR A 94 10.56 5.30 -18.98
CA TYR A 94 10.89 3.88 -18.80
C TYR A 94 11.01 3.15 -20.15
N PRO A 95 11.85 3.63 -21.10
CA PRO A 95 11.85 3.17 -22.49
C PRO A 95 12.09 1.66 -22.65
N LYS A 96 12.86 1.04 -21.74
CA LYS A 96 13.09 -0.42 -21.70
C LYS A 96 11.79 -1.22 -21.59
N TRP A 97 10.79 -0.69 -20.90
CA TRP A 97 9.55 -1.37 -20.58
C TRP A 97 8.38 -0.97 -21.49
N TYR A 98 8.61 -0.06 -22.44
CA TYR A 98 7.60 0.40 -23.38
C TYR A 98 7.22 -0.70 -24.38
N ARG A 99 5.93 -1.01 -24.48
CA ARG A 99 5.42 -2.08 -25.37
C ARG A 99 4.81 -1.57 -26.68
N GLY A 100 4.66 -0.26 -26.84
CA GLY A 100 3.88 0.32 -27.94
C GLY A 100 2.38 0.19 -27.70
N LYS A 101 1.57 1.02 -28.37
CA LYS A 101 0.13 0.75 -28.47
C LYS A 101 -0.05 -0.51 -29.31
N ALA A 102 -0.82 -1.48 -28.80
CA ALA A 102 -1.32 -2.56 -29.65
C ALA A 102 -2.05 -1.91 -30.85
N ALA A 103 -1.66 -2.31 -32.06
CA ALA A 103 -2.27 -1.85 -33.31
C ALA A 103 -3.74 -2.27 -33.39
#